data_AF-A0AAX1KR69-F1
#
_entry.id   AF-A0AAX1KR69-F1
#
_cell.length_a   1.000
_cell.length_b   1.000
_cell.length_c   1.000
_cell.angle_alpha   90.00
_cell.angle_beta   90.00
_cell.angle_gamma   90.00
#
_symmetry.space_group_name_H-M   'P 1'
#
loop_
_entity.id
_entity.type
_entity.pdbx_description
1 polymer ?
#
loop_
_entity_poly.entity_id
_entity_poly.type
_entity_poly.pdbx_seq_one_letter_code
_entity_poly.pdbx_strand_id
1 'polypeptide(L)'
;MRKKTIDAVEREAAKRLREIWNEKKVTLRLTQEKAAEVLGFSTQASVSHYLNGTTPLNTDATLKFASLLGVKPEEIRPDLAEMMNYVRKSGEYLEDRSVPGWKLLSPELAELIDLYERLPQSEKERHLSDLKEKVEGFDRLFRELLATRKQ
;
A
#
# COMPACT_ATOMS: atom_id res chain seq x y z
N MET A 1 -19.64 16.09 -27.12
CA MET A 1 -18.80 15.08 -26.43
C MET A 1 -19.50 14.69 -25.13
N ARG A 2 -20.02 13.46 -25.01
CA ARG A 2 -20.75 13.04 -23.81
C ARG A 2 -19.74 12.84 -22.67
N LYS A 3 -19.80 13.67 -21.62
CA LYS A 3 -19.16 13.38 -20.33
C LYS A 3 -19.60 11.97 -19.94
N LYS A 4 -18.70 11.00 -20.04
CA LYS A 4 -18.96 9.62 -19.62
C LYS A 4 -19.09 9.69 -18.11
N THR A 5 -20.34 9.79 -17.63
CA THR A 5 -20.66 9.67 -16.22
C THR A 5 -20.02 8.38 -15.75
N ILE A 6 -19.01 8.51 -14.88
CA ILE A 6 -18.33 7.36 -14.30
C ILE A 6 -19.38 6.50 -13.64
N ASP A 7 -19.44 5.26 -14.10
CA ASP A 7 -20.45 4.28 -13.74
C ASP A 7 -20.38 4.04 -12.22
N ALA A 8 -21.50 3.64 -11.60
CA ALA A 8 -21.56 3.45 -10.15
C ALA A 8 -20.47 2.48 -9.66
N VAL A 9 -20.15 1.47 -10.46
CA VAL A 9 -19.08 0.49 -10.22
C VAL A 9 -17.69 1.14 -10.18
N GLU A 10 -17.40 2.02 -11.14
CA GLU A 10 -16.11 2.72 -11.23
C GLU A 10 -15.91 3.68 -10.05
N ARG A 11 -16.99 4.36 -9.61
CA ARG A 11 -16.94 5.21 -8.42
C ARG A 11 -16.67 4.42 -7.15
N GLU A 12 -17.28 3.25 -7.01
CA GLU A 12 -17.08 2.42 -5.82
C GLU A 12 -15.65 1.86 -5.77
N ALA A 13 -15.05 1.53 -6.91
CA ALA A 13 -13.64 1.14 -6.97
C ALA A 13 -12.71 2.29 -6.53
N ALA A 14 -12.95 3.52 -7.01
CA ALA A 14 -12.19 4.69 -6.58
C ALA A 14 -12.37 4.99 -5.08
N LYS A 15 -13.59 4.81 -4.55
CA LYS A 15 -13.88 4.95 -3.12
C LYS A 15 -13.11 3.94 -2.28
N ARG A 16 -13.14 2.64 -2.61
CA ARG A 16 -12.33 1.62 -1.92
C ARG A 16 -10.84 1.93 -1.96
N LEU A 17 -10.32 2.33 -3.12
CA LEU A 17 -8.93 2.76 -3.23
C LEU A 17 -8.61 3.94 -2.29
N ARG A 18 -9.49 4.94 -2.23
CA ARG A 18 -9.34 6.13 -1.38
C ARG A 18 -9.33 5.77 0.11
N GLU A 19 -10.18 4.84 0.53
CA GLU A 19 -10.25 4.35 1.90
C GLU A 19 -8.94 3.66 2.31
N ILE A 20 -8.49 2.68 1.50
CA ILE A 20 -7.22 1.96 1.73
C ILE A 20 -6.03 2.92 1.72
N TRP A 21 -6.01 3.88 0.79
CA TRP A 21 -4.98 4.91 0.73
C TRP A 21 -4.93 5.73 2.03
N ASN A 22 -6.08 6.17 2.54
CA ASN A 22 -6.12 7.00 3.75
C ASN A 22 -5.67 6.23 4.99
N GLU A 23 -6.00 4.94 5.06
CA GLU A 23 -5.56 4.05 6.14
C GLU A 23 -4.03 3.87 6.13
N LYS A 24 -3.43 3.66 4.96
CA LYS A 24 -2.03 3.21 4.86
C LYS A 24 -1.00 4.29 4.54
N LYS A 25 -1.40 5.44 3.99
CA LYS A 25 -0.44 6.46 3.52
C LYS A 25 0.52 6.97 4.60
N VAL A 26 0.10 6.98 5.88
CA VAL A 26 0.95 7.45 6.98
C VAL A 26 2.04 6.43 7.28
N THR A 27 1.65 5.18 7.51
CA THR A 27 2.56 4.09 7.86
C THR A 27 3.52 3.76 6.72
N LEU A 28 3.05 3.89 5.48
CA LEU A 28 3.87 3.71 4.27
C LEU A 28 4.62 4.99 3.83
N ARG A 29 4.50 6.10 4.57
CA ARG A 29 5.14 7.40 4.25
C ARG A 29 4.86 7.89 2.83
N LEU A 30 3.64 7.66 2.34
CA LEU A 30 3.25 8.00 0.98
C LEU A 30 2.68 9.41 0.90
N THR A 31 3.20 10.18 -0.06
CA THR A 31 2.51 11.33 -0.66
C THR A 31 2.01 10.94 -2.06
N GLN A 32 1.12 11.75 -2.66
CA GLN A 32 0.68 11.49 -4.03
C GLN A 32 1.84 11.60 -5.01
N GLU A 33 2.77 12.54 -4.78
CA GLU A 33 3.98 12.69 -5.58
C GLU A 33 4.87 11.44 -5.47
N LYS A 34 5.10 10.95 -4.25
CA LYS A 34 5.92 9.76 -4.04
C LYS A 34 5.30 8.52 -4.67
N ALA A 35 3.97 8.37 -4.56
CA ALA A 35 3.27 7.28 -5.21
C ALA A 35 3.33 7.37 -6.73
N ALA A 36 3.20 8.56 -7.32
CA ALA A 36 3.31 8.74 -8.77
C ALA A 36 4.70 8.32 -9.28
N GLU A 37 5.76 8.71 -8.56
CA GLU A 37 7.14 8.33 -8.85
C GLU A 37 7.32 6.79 -8.77
N VAL A 38 6.92 6.18 -7.64
CA VAL A 38 7.10 4.73 -7.42
C VAL A 38 6.29 3.89 -8.43
N LEU A 39 5.10 4.35 -8.80
CA LEU A 39 4.24 3.65 -9.76
C LEU A 39 4.60 3.94 -11.23
N GLY A 40 5.58 4.81 -11.48
CA GLY A 40 6.00 5.20 -12.82
C GLY A 40 4.92 5.95 -13.60
N PHE A 41 4.05 6.71 -12.93
CA PHE A 41 3.07 7.54 -13.62
C PHE A 41 3.74 8.78 -14.20
N SER A 42 3.38 9.10 -15.46
CA SER A 42 3.95 10.22 -16.20
C SER A 42 3.58 11.60 -15.66
N THR A 43 2.55 11.70 -14.82
CA THR A 43 2.12 12.96 -14.21
C THR A 43 1.83 12.80 -12.72
N GLN A 44 2.26 13.77 -11.91
CA GLN A 44 1.98 13.81 -10.46
C GLN A 44 0.46 13.82 -10.17
N ALA A 45 -0.35 14.39 -11.06
CA ALA A 45 -1.81 14.44 -10.91
C ALA A 45 -2.51 13.07 -11.09
N SER A 46 -1.85 12.07 -11.68
CA SER A 46 -2.44 10.76 -11.98
C SER A 46 -3.01 10.08 -10.73
N VAL A 47 -2.28 10.14 -9.61
CA VAL A 47 -2.71 9.53 -8.35
C VAL A 47 -3.99 10.19 -7.83
N SER A 48 -4.06 11.53 -7.87
CA SER A 48 -5.26 12.27 -7.46
C SER A 48 -6.47 11.93 -8.33
N HIS A 49 -6.28 11.81 -9.65
CA HIS A 49 -7.36 11.49 -10.58
C HIS A 49 -7.96 10.10 -10.32
N TYR A 50 -7.14 9.10 -9.99
CA TYR A 50 -7.64 7.78 -9.61
C TYR A 50 -8.33 7.81 -8.23
N LEU A 51 -7.73 8.45 -7.24
CA LEU A 51 -8.27 8.51 -5.88
C LEU A 51 -9.61 9.27 -5.81
N ASN A 52 -9.82 10.26 -6.67
CA ASN A 52 -11.06 11.03 -6.72
C ASN A 52 -12.07 10.43 -7.71
N GLY A 53 -11.71 9.34 -8.39
CA GLY A 53 -12.54 8.73 -9.42
C GLY A 53 -12.83 9.67 -10.59
N THR A 54 -11.85 10.49 -11.00
CA THR A 54 -11.88 11.26 -12.26
C THR A 54 -11.45 10.37 -13.44
N THR A 55 -10.49 9.48 -13.19
CA THR A 55 -10.04 8.46 -14.15
C THR A 55 -10.51 7.09 -13.66
N PRO A 56 -11.21 6.28 -14.48
CA PRO A 56 -11.57 4.92 -14.12
C PRO A 56 -10.36 4.06 -13.80
N LEU A 57 -10.46 3.24 -12.76
CA LEU A 57 -9.38 2.38 -12.30
C LEU A 57 -9.27 1.13 -13.21
N ASN A 58 -8.37 1.16 -14.20
CA ASN A 58 -8.11 0.01 -15.05
C ASN A 58 -7.32 -1.09 -14.30
N THR A 59 -7.14 -2.26 -14.91
CA THR A 59 -6.47 -3.40 -14.28
C THR A 59 -5.02 -3.09 -13.91
N ASP A 60 -4.24 -2.48 -14.81
CA ASP A 60 -2.84 -2.08 -14.56
C ASP A 60 -2.72 -1.14 -13.35
N ALA A 61 -3.49 -0.06 -13.33
CA ALA A 61 -3.52 0.88 -12.21
C ALA A 61 -3.93 0.19 -10.91
N THR A 62 -4.89 -0.73 -10.97
CA THR A 62 -5.33 -1.49 -9.79
C THR A 62 -4.20 -2.36 -9.24
N LEU A 63 -3.50 -3.11 -10.10
CA LEU A 63 -2.36 -3.94 -9.69
C LEU A 63 -1.22 -3.10 -9.11
N LYS A 64 -0.91 -1.95 -9.74
CA LYS A 64 0.07 -0.98 -9.26
C LYS A 64 -0.27 -0.47 -7.86
N PHE A 65 -1.48 0.03 -7.66
CA PHE A 65 -1.91 0.50 -6.34
C PHE A 65 -1.97 -0.63 -5.30
N ALA A 66 -2.44 -1.81 -5.67
CA ALA A 66 -2.47 -2.98 -4.80
C ALA A 66 -1.05 -3.35 -4.32
N SER A 67 -0.08 -3.35 -5.23
CA SER A 67 1.33 -3.59 -4.91
C SER A 67 1.90 -2.50 -3.99
N LEU A 68 1.64 -1.23 -4.28
CA LEU A 68 2.13 -0.10 -3.47
C LEU A 68 1.56 -0.11 -2.05
N LEU A 69 0.27 -0.45 -1.91
CA LEU A 69 -0.47 -0.41 -0.66
C LEU A 69 -0.40 -1.75 0.10
N GLY A 70 0.19 -2.79 -0.48
CA GLY A 70 0.31 -4.10 0.14
C GLY A 70 -1.04 -4.80 0.37
N VAL A 71 -1.99 -4.65 -0.55
CA VAL A 71 -3.33 -5.27 -0.49
C VAL A 71 -3.56 -6.18 -1.70
N LYS A 72 -4.56 -7.07 -1.63
CA LYS A 72 -4.96 -7.84 -2.81
C LYS A 72 -5.69 -6.93 -3.81
N PRO A 73 -5.50 -7.09 -5.14
CA PRO A 73 -6.19 -6.28 -6.14
C PRO A 73 -7.72 -6.29 -6.00
N GLU A 74 -8.29 -7.43 -5.62
CA GLU A 74 -9.72 -7.61 -5.40
C GLU A 74 -10.30 -6.83 -4.21
N GLU A 75 -9.47 -6.36 -3.28
CA GLU A 75 -9.90 -5.44 -2.22
C GLU A 75 -10.21 -4.03 -2.79
N ILE A 76 -9.60 -3.68 -3.93
CA ILE A 76 -9.88 -2.43 -4.65
C ILE A 76 -10.98 -2.67 -5.70
N ARG A 77 -10.87 -3.77 -6.46
CA ARG A 77 -11.78 -4.15 -7.55
C ARG A 77 -12.21 -5.61 -7.43
N PRO A 78 -13.36 -5.91 -6.78
CA PRO A 78 -13.84 -7.27 -6.55
C PRO A 78 -14.02 -8.09 -7.83
N ASP A 79 -14.28 -7.44 -8.97
CA ASP A 79 -14.43 -8.08 -10.27
C ASP A 79 -13.13 -8.74 -10.79
N LEU A 80 -11.96 -8.37 -10.24
CA LEU A 80 -10.70 -9.02 -10.57
C LEU A 80 -10.51 -10.37 -9.84
N ALA A 81 -11.35 -10.73 -8.87
CA ALA A 81 -11.14 -11.89 -8.01
C ALA A 81 -10.98 -13.20 -8.79
N GLU A 82 -11.81 -13.43 -9.81
CA GLU A 82 -11.75 -14.66 -10.62
C GLU A 82 -10.44 -14.74 -11.44
N MET A 83 -10.07 -13.64 -12.12
CA MET A 83 -8.83 -13.55 -12.87
C MET A 83 -7.61 -13.73 -11.96
N MET A 84 -7.60 -13.10 -10.79
CA MET A 84 -6.51 -13.24 -9.83
C MET A 84 -6.47 -14.66 -9.28
N ASN A 85 -7.61 -15.30 -8.99
CA ASN A 85 -7.65 -16.71 -8.60
C ASN A 85 -7.08 -17.63 -9.67
N TYR A 86 -7.29 -17.35 -10.95
CA TYR A 86 -6.69 -18.13 -12.03
C TYR A 86 -5.16 -18.00 -12.02
N VAL A 87 -4.63 -16.77 -11.94
CA VAL A 87 -3.17 -16.50 -11.82
C VAL A 87 -2.59 -17.21 -10.59
N ARG A 88 -3.30 -17.16 -9.45
CA ARG A 88 -2.92 -17.83 -8.21
C ARG A 88 -3.00 -19.35 -8.26
N LYS A 89 -3.91 -19.93 -9.04
CA LYS A 89 -3.99 -21.39 -9.24
C LYS A 89 -2.91 -21.91 -10.17
N SER A 90 -2.46 -21.08 -11.11
CA SER A 90 -1.41 -21.42 -12.06
C SER A 90 0.03 -21.31 -11.51
N GLY A 91 0.20 -20.91 -10.25
CA GLY A 91 1.48 -20.88 -9.53
C GLY A 91 1.30 -21.21 -8.06
N GLU A 92 2.37 -21.54 -7.33
CA GLU A 92 2.26 -21.75 -5.87
C GLU A 92 1.99 -20.41 -5.16
N TYR A 93 0.71 -20.15 -4.84
CA TYR A 93 0.33 -18.99 -4.05
C TYR A 93 0.22 -19.39 -2.57
N LEU A 94 1.23 -19.02 -1.78
CA LEU A 94 1.16 -19.13 -0.32
C LEU A 94 0.19 -18.04 0.19
N GLU A 95 -0.99 -18.44 0.67
CA GLU A 95 -2.02 -17.53 1.21
C GLU A 95 -1.62 -16.87 2.53
N ASP A 96 -0.57 -17.36 3.17
CA ASP A 96 -0.09 -16.86 4.44
C ASP A 96 1.01 -15.81 4.23
N ARG A 97 0.68 -14.54 4.51
CA ARG A 97 1.64 -13.42 4.47
C ARG A 97 2.62 -13.43 5.66
N SER A 98 2.49 -14.39 6.59
CA SER A 98 3.42 -14.63 7.70
C SER A 98 4.44 -15.74 7.43
N VAL A 99 4.32 -16.50 6.33
CA VAL A 99 5.40 -17.36 5.83
C VAL A 99 6.21 -16.63 4.76
N PRO A 100 7.55 -16.85 4.72
CA PRO A 100 8.42 -16.23 3.75
C PRO A 100 8.23 -16.86 2.36
N GLY A 101 7.17 -16.45 1.65
CA GLY A 101 7.26 -16.31 0.20
C GLY A 101 8.36 -15.29 -0.13
N TRP A 102 8.94 -15.35 -1.32
CA TRP A 102 10.19 -14.67 -1.70
C TRP A 102 10.08 -13.13 -1.67
N LYS A 103 9.99 -12.56 -0.48
CA LYS A 103 10.50 -11.22 -0.21
C LYS A 103 12.00 -11.43 -0.15
N LEU A 104 12.70 -11.07 -1.22
CA LEU A 104 14.14 -10.88 -1.12
C LEU A 104 14.32 -9.83 -0.01
N LEU A 105 14.67 -10.28 1.19
CA LEU A 105 14.97 -9.37 2.29
C LEU A 105 16.14 -8.53 1.82
N SER A 106 16.01 -7.21 1.94
CA SER A 106 17.18 -6.38 1.75
C SER A 106 18.23 -6.81 2.78
N PRO A 107 19.54 -6.68 2.47
CA PRO A 107 20.59 -7.07 3.40
C PRO A 107 20.40 -6.50 4.82
N GLU A 108 19.90 -5.26 4.93
CA GLU A 108 19.64 -4.59 6.20
C GLU A 108 18.50 -5.25 7.00
N LEU A 109 17.45 -5.71 6.32
CA LEU A 109 16.33 -6.42 6.96
C LEU A 109 16.75 -7.81 7.45
N ALA A 110 17.57 -8.51 6.67
CA ALA A 110 18.11 -9.81 7.06
C ALA A 110 19.02 -9.67 8.30
N GLU A 111 19.89 -8.66 8.32
CA GLU A 111 20.75 -8.36 9.47
C GLU A 111 19.93 -8.04 10.72
N LEU A 112 18.87 -7.21 10.60
CA LEU A 112 18.00 -6.90 11.74
C LEU A 112 17.35 -8.15 12.33
N ILE A 113 16.87 -9.07 11.49
CA ILE A 113 16.23 -10.31 11.94
C ILE A 113 17.25 -11.21 12.67
N ASP A 114 18.44 -11.41 12.10
CA ASP A 114 19.51 -12.21 12.75
C ASP A 114 19.86 -11.68 14.14
N LEU A 115 20.07 -10.36 14.25
CA LEU A 115 20.37 -9.71 15.51
C LEU A 115 19.21 -9.84 16.50
N TYR A 116 17.98 -9.62 16.04
CA TYR A 116 16.79 -9.68 16.89
C TYR A 116 16.57 -11.10 17.44
N GLU A 117 16.73 -12.15 16.62
CA GLU A 117 16.53 -13.54 17.06
C GLU A 117 17.47 -13.96 18.20
N ARG A 118 18.69 -13.41 18.22
CA ARG A 118 19.74 -13.70 19.21
C ARG A 118 19.54 -12.96 20.55
N LEU A 119 18.61 -12.00 20.63
CA LEU A 119 18.34 -11.27 21.87
C LEU A 119 17.60 -12.14 22.91
N PRO A 120 17.88 -11.96 24.22
CA PRO A 120 17.02 -12.46 25.29
C PRO A 120 15.59 -11.91 25.19
N GLN A 121 14.61 -12.65 25.71
CA GLN A 121 13.19 -12.27 25.62
C GLN A 121 12.89 -10.87 26.20
N SER A 122 13.51 -10.52 27.33
CA SER A 122 13.35 -9.19 27.95
C SER A 122 13.87 -8.06 27.04
N GLU A 123 14.98 -8.29 26.34
CA GLU A 123 15.55 -7.31 25.40
C GLU A 123 14.72 -7.22 24.12
N LYS A 124 14.16 -8.34 23.64
CA LYS A 124 13.22 -8.36 22.51
C LYS A 124 12.00 -7.48 22.79
N GLU A 125 11.42 -7.59 23.97
CA GLU A 125 10.25 -6.80 24.39
C GLU A 125 10.59 -5.32 24.49
N ARG A 126 11.72 -5.00 25.15
CA ARG A 126 12.22 -3.63 25.26
C ARG A 126 12.50 -3.01 23.90
N HIS A 127 13.21 -3.72 23.03
CA HIS A 127 13.56 -3.22 21.70
C HIS A 127 12.32 -2.96 20.83
N LEU A 128 11.33 -3.85 20.90
CA LEU A 128 10.06 -3.63 20.22
C LEU A 128 9.30 -2.42 20.79
N SER A 129 9.33 -2.22 22.11
CA SER A 129 8.69 -1.05 22.74
C SER A 129 9.34 0.25 22.27
N ASP A 130 10.67 0.34 22.34
CA ASP A 130 11.42 1.52 21.92
C ASP A 130 11.23 1.82 20.43
N LEU A 131 11.20 0.77 19.60
CA LEU A 131 10.97 0.91 18.16
C LEU A 131 9.54 1.40 17.86
N LYS A 132 8.53 0.87 18.57
CA LYS A 132 7.14 1.32 18.44
C LYS A 132 7.00 2.79 18.78
N GLU A 133 7.55 3.23 19.92
CA GLU A 133 7.48 4.64 20.35
C GLU A 133 8.12 5.58 19.30
N LYS A 134 9.30 5.20 18.79
CA LYS A 134 9.98 5.98 17.73
C LYS A 134 9.13 6.05 16.47
N VAL A 135 8.59 4.92 16.00
CA VAL A 135 7.76 4.86 14.78
C VAL A 135 6.49 5.69 14.96
N GLU A 136 5.83 5.63 16.12
CA GLU A 136 4.67 6.46 16.45
C GLU A 136 5.01 7.96 16.44
N GLY A 137 6.19 8.34 16.95
CA GLY A 137 6.69 9.70 16.87
C GLY A 137 6.84 10.19 15.43
N PHE A 138 7.47 9.39 14.56
CA PHE A 138 7.58 9.71 13.14
C PHE A 138 6.22 9.73 12.42
N ASP A 139 5.30 8.83 12.77
CA ASP A 139 3.93 8.82 12.25
C ASP A 139 3.20 10.11 12.58
N ARG A 140 3.34 10.59 13.82
CA ARG A 140 2.78 11.87 14.27
C ARG A 140 3.36 13.04 13.49
N LEU A 141 4.69 13.12 13.40
CA LEU A 141 5.37 14.19 12.66
C LEU A 141 4.94 14.20 11.19
N PHE A 142 4.84 13.03 10.57
CA PHE A 142 4.40 12.94 9.18
C PHE A 142 2.95 13.41 9.00
N ARG A 143 2.04 13.07 9.94
CA ARG A 143 0.67 13.59 9.94
C ARG A 143 0.63 15.12 10.06
N GLU A 144 1.47 15.70 10.91
CA GLU A 144 1.58 17.15 11.07
C GLU A 144 2.04 17.82 9.78
N LEU A 145 3.11 17.30 9.14
CA LEU A 145 3.60 17.79 7.85
C LEU A 145 2.52 17.74 6.75
N LEU A 146 1.74 16.66 6.69
CA LEU A 146 0.63 16.53 5.74
C LEU A 146 -0.50 17.54 6.01
N ALA A 147 -0.71 17.95 7.27
CA ALA A 147 -1.72 18.92 7.65
C ALA A 147 -1.28 20.35 7.30
N THR A 148 -0.02 20.71 7.55
CA THR A 148 0.52 22.05 7.23
C THR A 148 0.54 22.33 5.73
N ARG A 149 0.73 21.30 4.89
CA ARG A 149 0.69 21.42 3.41
C ARG A 149 -0.71 21.67 2.82
N LYS A 150 -1.77 21.55 3.63
CA LYS A 150 -3.16 21.79 3.21
C LYS A 150 -3.67 23.20 3.53
N GLN A 151 -2.88 24.03 4.22
CA GLN A 151 -3.12 25.46 4.46
C GLN A 151 -2.38 26.28 3.40
#